data_AF-A0AAX1UK84-F1
#
_entry.id   AF-A0AAX1UK84-F1
#
_cell.length_a   1.000
_cell.length_b   1.000
_cell.length_c   1.000
_cell.angle_alpha   90.00
_cell.angle_beta   90.00
_cell.angle_gamma   90.00
#
_symmetry.space_group_name_H-M   'P 1'
#
loop_
_entity.id
_entity.type
_entity.pdbx_description
1 polymer ?
#
loop_
_entity_poly.entity_id
_entity_poly.type
_entity_poly.pdbx_seq_one_letter_code
_entity_poly.pdbx_strand_id
1 'polypeptide(L)'
;MGAVISGNLRIVPRFDLPFSSFTGLAMQSGGSACPGRVLFGRWHMAVTTQVGNVYRFDGTLADIGLGGILDASLINVGSGPLQGTFTDNNGQLTQQDDQQATFAPDGEQPQGIDYYGAGTVSLLSLPGLPPIGSRPVMVFVVDGQTYLHAPQALPPLSGLLVSFDVDTDTPFNLDAAPNQIVDGSDSADLMDATYVDFQGESITGGADTIFGFGGDDTINGAGGSDVIDGGLGADSLTGGAGDDTVSGAEGDDAIYGGEGSDSLVGNSGMDRIFGGASGDWMHGGQDDDTLAGEDGDDTLAGGLGNDVIDGGAGRDTASFATAREGVTVDLRLQGGMQAISASEGMDRLESIEDLEGSRFNDLLTGDGTANRLAGGAGNDSLWGNGGADTLLGEEGNDTLGGNQGNDLLQGGAGNDWLHGGQDDDTLAGGAGNDWLAGGQGNDLIDGGDGIDTVSFSTASTGVTADLIQQGIAQQISADEGSDILVSIENLEGSRFDDVFVGNSDANRISGLGGNESIRGGGGADTLFGGAGDDSLEGNPGDDLLSGGDGNDWLHGGQQDDTLFGGIGDDTLAGGVGSDLVSGGAGRDRVSFLTSQTGVMVDLAI
;
A
#
# COMPACT_ATOMS: atom_id res chain seq x y z
N MET A 1 -19.53 27.93 89.37
CA MET A 1 -18.55 26.96 89.90
C MET A 1 -18.82 25.67 89.12
N GLY A 2 -17.96 25.21 88.21
CA GLY A 2 -16.59 24.73 88.44
C GLY A 2 -16.66 23.25 88.88
N ALA A 3 -16.02 22.26 88.24
CA ALA A 3 -15.06 22.27 87.13
C ALA A 3 -15.11 20.95 86.31
N VAL A 4 -14.26 20.86 85.27
CA VAL A 4 -14.03 19.67 84.40
C VAL A 4 -13.03 18.70 85.07
N ILE A 5 -12.95 17.46 84.53
CA ILE A 5 -11.85 16.43 84.55
C ILE A 5 -12.43 15.06 84.97
N SER A 6 -12.16 13.88 84.40
CA SER A 6 -11.77 13.34 83.07
C SER A 6 -11.48 11.82 83.31
N GLY A 7 -11.46 10.97 82.27
CA GLY A 7 -10.75 9.67 82.32
C GLY A 7 -11.59 8.38 82.25
N ASN A 8 -11.13 7.43 81.42
CA ASN A 8 -11.83 6.19 81.05
C ASN A 8 -11.48 4.98 81.95
N LEU A 9 -12.42 4.03 82.13
CA LEU A 9 -12.08 2.60 82.26
C LEU A 9 -13.23 1.67 81.80
N ARG A 10 -12.87 0.46 81.35
CA ARG A 10 -13.67 -0.53 80.59
C ARG A 10 -13.85 -1.82 81.42
N ILE A 11 -14.98 -2.54 81.27
CA ILE A 11 -15.14 -4.02 81.37
C ILE A 11 -16.57 -4.43 80.97
N VAL A 12 -16.74 -5.64 80.42
CA VAL A 12 -17.91 -6.16 79.66
C VAL A 12 -18.37 -7.49 80.28
N PRO A 13 -19.68 -7.87 80.28
CA PRO A 13 -20.12 -9.00 79.42
C PRO A 13 -21.61 -9.04 78.94
N ARG A 14 -21.80 -9.49 77.68
CA ARG A 14 -22.86 -10.36 77.05
C ARG A 14 -24.36 -10.18 77.45
N PHE A 15 -25.34 -10.20 76.53
CA PHE A 15 -25.71 -11.33 75.65
C PHE A 15 -26.70 -10.92 74.50
N ASP A 16 -26.90 -11.86 73.56
CA ASP A 16 -27.47 -11.80 72.20
C ASP A 16 -28.92 -11.28 71.93
N LEU A 17 -29.06 -10.59 70.77
CA LEU A 17 -30.11 -10.70 69.70
C LEU A 17 -31.64 -10.62 70.02
N PRO A 18 -32.52 -10.44 69.00
CA PRO A 18 -32.42 -9.68 67.74
C PRO A 18 -33.58 -8.67 67.56
N PHE A 19 -33.50 -7.70 66.63
CA PHE A 19 -34.70 -7.05 66.08
C PHE A 19 -34.58 -6.73 64.60
N SER A 20 -35.59 -7.20 63.85
CA SER A 20 -35.81 -6.95 62.43
C SER A 20 -36.45 -5.60 62.18
N SER A 21 -36.31 -5.12 60.93
CA SER A 21 -37.15 -4.14 60.22
C SER A 21 -37.34 -2.75 60.87
N PHE A 22 -36.79 -1.72 60.21
CA PHE A 22 -37.45 -0.43 60.08
C PHE A 22 -37.24 0.14 58.68
N THR A 23 -38.32 0.28 57.93
CA THR A 23 -38.39 1.00 56.66
C THR A 23 -38.83 2.44 56.88
N GLY A 24 -38.25 3.38 56.11
CA GLY A 24 -38.91 4.64 55.78
C GLY A 24 -38.31 5.91 56.40
N LEU A 25 -37.65 6.69 55.55
CA LEU A 25 -37.59 8.15 55.68
C LEU A 25 -37.55 8.73 54.26
N ALA A 26 -38.67 9.32 53.83
CA ALA A 26 -38.77 9.99 52.54
C ALA A 26 -38.31 11.45 52.67
N MET A 27 -37.63 11.96 51.65
CA MET A 27 -37.48 13.41 51.45
C MET A 27 -37.98 13.82 50.07
N GLN A 28 -38.43 15.07 49.99
CA GLN A 28 -39.36 15.59 48.99
C GLN A 28 -38.63 16.37 47.89
N SER A 29 -39.20 16.32 46.67
CA SER A 29 -38.67 16.93 45.45
C SER A 29 -38.67 18.46 45.44
N GLY A 30 -37.67 19.06 44.79
CA GLY A 30 -37.72 20.44 44.30
C GLY A 30 -36.52 20.76 43.39
N GLY A 31 -36.76 21.14 42.14
CA GLY A 31 -35.73 21.47 41.14
C GLY A 31 -35.68 20.48 39.98
N SER A 32 -35.59 21.01 38.75
CA SER A 32 -35.76 20.26 37.49
C SER A 32 -34.43 19.94 36.80
N ALA A 33 -34.08 18.65 36.74
CA ALA A 33 -33.17 18.03 35.77
C ALA A 33 -33.26 16.49 35.88
N CYS A 34 -33.13 15.77 34.76
CA CYS A 34 -32.90 14.31 34.67
C CYS A 34 -32.43 13.98 33.23
N PRO A 35 -31.63 12.92 33.00
CA PRO A 35 -31.14 11.92 33.96
C PRO A 35 -29.62 11.68 33.93
N GLY A 36 -28.93 12.00 35.03
CA GLY A 36 -27.59 11.50 35.36
C GLY A 36 -27.53 11.30 36.87
N ARG A 37 -27.93 10.12 37.36
CA ARG A 37 -28.12 9.91 38.81
C ARG A 37 -26.86 9.39 39.48
N VAL A 38 -26.11 10.30 40.11
CA VAL A 38 -25.07 9.95 41.09
C VAL A 38 -25.69 9.11 42.22
N LEU A 39 -25.15 7.91 42.44
CA LEU A 39 -25.70 6.89 43.33
C LEU A 39 -24.86 6.71 44.60
N PHE A 40 -25.03 7.62 45.57
CA PHE A 40 -24.44 7.45 46.89
C PHE A 40 -25.12 6.30 47.67
N GLY A 41 -24.46 5.14 47.74
CA GLY A 41 -24.95 3.96 48.44
C GLY A 41 -23.91 3.37 49.40
N ARG A 42 -24.18 3.41 50.71
CA ARG A 42 -23.46 2.59 51.69
C ARG A 42 -24.15 1.23 51.83
N TRP A 43 -23.54 0.22 51.22
CA TRP A 43 -24.03 -1.16 51.26
C TRP A 43 -23.56 -1.87 52.53
N HIS A 44 -24.25 -2.97 52.86
CA HIS A 44 -23.96 -3.80 54.02
C HIS A 44 -24.19 -5.28 53.63
N MET A 45 -23.16 -5.93 53.10
CA MET A 45 -23.24 -7.33 52.65
C MET A 45 -22.37 -8.24 53.52
N ALA A 46 -22.85 -9.46 53.77
CA ALA A 46 -22.11 -10.48 54.52
C ALA A 46 -21.43 -11.47 53.57
N VAL A 47 -20.14 -11.75 53.80
CA VAL A 47 -19.39 -12.76 53.05
C VAL A 47 -19.87 -14.16 53.43
N THR A 48 -20.27 -14.95 52.44
CA THR A 48 -20.82 -16.29 52.65
C THR A 48 -19.93 -17.42 52.13
N THR A 49 -19.06 -17.14 51.16
CA THR A 49 -18.01 -18.07 50.74
C THR A 49 -16.71 -17.34 50.41
N GLN A 50 -15.56 -17.92 50.77
CA GLN A 50 -14.23 -17.44 50.38
C GLN A 50 -13.46 -18.57 49.71
N VAL A 51 -12.89 -18.32 48.53
CA VAL A 51 -11.97 -19.24 47.84
C VAL A 51 -10.74 -18.43 47.44
N GLY A 52 -9.67 -18.57 48.22
CA GLY A 52 -8.44 -17.78 48.06
C GLY A 52 -8.72 -16.27 48.19
N ASN A 53 -8.50 -15.55 47.09
CA ASN A 53 -8.69 -14.10 46.97
C ASN A 53 -10.07 -13.68 46.45
N VAL A 54 -10.98 -14.64 46.20
CA VAL A 54 -12.36 -14.37 45.74
C VAL A 54 -13.36 -14.53 46.88
N TYR A 55 -14.25 -13.55 47.02
CA TYR A 55 -15.29 -13.49 48.06
C TYR A 55 -16.67 -13.44 47.42
N ARG A 56 -17.57 -14.33 47.86
CA ARG A 56 -18.99 -14.34 47.50
C ARG A 56 -19.84 -13.79 48.64
N PHE A 57 -20.90 -13.08 48.29
CA PHE A 57 -21.87 -12.50 49.21
C PHE A 57 -23.27 -13.08 48.98
N ASP A 58 -24.14 -13.02 49.99
CA ASP A 58 -25.56 -13.36 49.83
C ASP A 58 -26.35 -12.14 49.37
N GLY A 59 -26.96 -12.25 48.19
CA GLY A 59 -27.85 -11.25 47.60
C GLY A 59 -27.80 -11.26 46.06
N THR A 60 -28.79 -10.66 45.42
CA THR A 60 -28.74 -10.25 44.01
C THR A 60 -28.68 -8.72 43.92
N LEU A 61 -28.23 -8.17 42.79
CA LEU A 61 -28.33 -6.72 42.53
C LEU A 61 -29.81 -6.23 42.50
N ALA A 62 -30.78 -7.14 42.40
CA ALA A 62 -32.21 -6.86 42.39
C ALA A 62 -32.88 -6.81 43.79
N ASP A 63 -32.22 -7.31 44.85
CA ASP A 63 -32.67 -7.09 46.24
C ASP A 63 -32.36 -5.67 46.73
N ILE A 64 -31.57 -4.92 45.96
CA ILE A 64 -31.41 -3.48 46.06
C ILE A 64 -32.68 -2.83 45.51
N GLY A 65 -33.46 -2.19 46.38
CA GLY A 65 -34.77 -1.62 46.04
C GLY A 65 -34.71 -0.43 45.06
N LEU A 66 -34.44 -0.70 43.79
CA LEU A 66 -34.53 0.23 42.67
C LEU A 66 -35.93 0.19 42.08
N GLY A 67 -36.72 1.22 42.35
CA GLY A 67 -37.96 1.49 41.63
C GLY A 67 -37.66 2.04 40.22
N GLY A 68 -37.27 1.15 39.31
CA GLY A 68 -36.97 1.45 37.91
C GLY A 68 -36.93 0.15 37.11
N ILE A 69 -37.63 0.10 35.96
CA ILE A 69 -37.79 -1.13 35.18
C ILE A 69 -36.55 -1.34 34.31
N LEU A 70 -35.83 -2.44 34.53
CA LEU A 70 -35.00 -3.09 33.50
C LEU A 70 -35.76 -4.34 33.03
N ASP A 71 -35.87 -4.51 31.72
CA ASP A 71 -36.69 -5.56 31.11
C ASP A 71 -35.97 -6.91 31.15
N ALA A 72 -36.58 -7.90 31.80
CA ALA A 72 -36.04 -9.24 31.99
C ALA A 72 -36.48 -10.20 30.86
N SER A 73 -36.54 -9.71 29.62
CA SER A 73 -37.11 -10.43 28.46
C SER A 73 -36.10 -11.33 27.72
N LEU A 74 -34.80 -11.19 27.99
CA LEU A 74 -33.73 -12.04 27.44
C LEU A 74 -32.84 -12.57 28.56
N ILE A 75 -32.96 -13.89 28.82
CA ILE A 75 -31.97 -14.88 29.28
C ILE A 75 -32.72 -15.98 30.04
N ASN A 76 -32.75 -17.16 29.43
CA ASN A 76 -33.22 -18.40 30.03
C ASN A 76 -32.03 -19.37 30.05
N VAL A 77 -31.42 -19.57 31.22
CA VAL A 77 -30.34 -20.56 31.39
C VAL A 77 -30.73 -21.62 32.41
N GLY A 78 -30.57 -22.86 31.99
CA GLY A 78 -30.86 -24.04 32.80
C GLY A 78 -29.74 -24.33 33.80
N SER A 79 -30.10 -25.04 34.88
CA SER A 79 -29.19 -25.40 35.97
C SER A 79 -28.15 -26.45 35.57
N GLY A 80 -26.85 -26.11 35.65
CA GLY A 80 -25.74 -27.07 35.55
C GLY A 80 -24.38 -26.47 35.98
N PRO A 81 -23.51 -27.21 36.71
CA PRO A 81 -22.19 -26.72 37.13
C PRO A 81 -21.08 -27.14 36.14
N LEU A 82 -20.03 -26.30 35.99
CA LEU A 82 -18.88 -26.54 35.09
C LEU A 82 -17.56 -26.82 35.83
N GLN A 83 -16.68 -27.62 35.18
CA GLN A 83 -15.27 -27.89 35.53
C GLN A 83 -14.46 -28.15 34.24
N GLY A 84 -13.25 -27.56 34.06
CA GLY A 84 -12.34 -27.89 32.93
C GLY A 84 -11.26 -26.83 32.61
N THR A 85 -10.18 -27.20 31.90
CA THR A 85 -8.94 -26.39 31.62
C THR A 85 -8.27 -26.75 30.27
N PHE A 86 -7.53 -25.84 29.59
CA PHE A 86 -6.92 -26.08 28.25
C PHE A 86 -5.54 -25.37 27.98
N THR A 87 -4.81 -25.82 26.94
CA THR A 87 -3.53 -25.27 26.37
C THR A 87 -3.29 -25.76 24.91
N ASP A 88 -2.37 -25.13 24.14
CA ASP A 88 -2.20 -25.25 22.66
C ASP A 88 -0.88 -25.92 22.17
N ASN A 89 -0.64 -25.94 20.85
CA ASN A 89 0.63 -26.23 20.16
C ASN A 89 0.65 -25.72 18.69
N ASN A 90 1.41 -24.66 18.36
CA ASN A 90 2.37 -24.65 17.21
C ASN A 90 3.15 -23.33 16.95
N GLY A 91 2.81 -22.21 17.61
CA GLY A 91 3.76 -21.10 17.92
C GLY A 91 4.18 -20.09 16.84
N GLN A 92 4.10 -18.79 17.21
CA GLN A 92 4.43 -17.56 16.45
C GLN A 92 3.34 -17.17 15.41
N LEU A 93 2.86 -15.92 15.30
CA LEU A 93 3.19 -14.58 15.86
C LEU A 93 1.87 -13.86 16.29
N THR A 94 1.79 -12.65 16.86
CA THR A 94 2.48 -11.88 17.93
C THR A 94 1.61 -10.66 18.24
N GLN A 95 1.50 -10.22 19.50
CA GLN A 95 1.41 -8.78 19.80
C GLN A 95 1.83 -8.50 21.25
N GLN A 96 2.48 -7.35 21.42
CA GLN A 96 2.85 -6.69 22.67
C GLN A 96 1.88 -5.53 22.88
N ASP A 97 1.63 -5.03 24.07
CA ASP A 97 1.77 -5.54 25.44
C ASP A 97 0.59 -4.84 26.19
N ASP A 98 0.29 -4.94 27.49
CA ASP A 98 1.03 -5.38 28.65
C ASP A 98 -0.04 -5.81 29.71
N GLN A 99 0.15 -6.76 30.63
CA GLN A 99 1.38 -7.43 31.03
C GLN A 99 1.14 -8.92 31.33
N GLN A 100 2.15 -9.75 31.06
CA GLN A 100 2.29 -11.17 31.42
C GLN A 100 1.12 -11.85 32.17
N ALA A 101 0.03 -12.15 31.45
CA ALA A 101 -0.95 -13.18 31.80
C ALA A 101 -1.80 -13.59 30.58
N THR A 102 -1.16 -14.05 29.50
CA THR A 102 -1.85 -14.52 28.29
C THR A 102 -2.67 -15.79 28.51
N PHE A 103 -3.90 -15.81 27.97
CA PHE A 103 -4.51 -16.98 27.31
C PHE A 103 -5.48 -16.51 26.22
N ALA A 104 -5.41 -17.13 25.04
CA ALA A 104 -6.28 -16.94 23.88
C ALA A 104 -6.60 -18.33 23.26
N PRO A 105 -7.29 -18.44 22.11
CA PRO A 105 -8.74 -18.25 21.97
C PRO A 105 -9.47 -19.53 21.45
N ASP A 106 -10.78 -19.39 21.20
CA ASP A 106 -11.71 -20.31 20.52
C ASP A 106 -12.02 -21.69 21.15
N GLY A 107 -13.29 -22.11 21.27
CA GLY A 107 -14.53 -21.39 20.98
C GLY A 107 -15.80 -22.11 21.46
N GLU A 108 -16.44 -21.55 22.47
CA GLU A 108 -17.90 -21.50 22.72
C GLU A 108 -18.12 -20.59 23.94
N GLN A 109 -19.08 -19.65 23.87
CA GLN A 109 -19.21 -18.55 24.84
C GLN A 109 -19.64 -19.02 26.25
N PRO A 110 -18.99 -18.56 27.34
CA PRO A 110 -19.61 -18.49 28.65
C PRO A 110 -20.47 -17.23 28.74
N GLN A 111 -21.78 -17.38 28.56
CA GLN A 111 -22.72 -16.27 28.76
C GLN A 111 -22.83 -15.90 30.26
N GLY A 112 -22.90 -14.60 30.58
CA GLY A 112 -23.33 -14.11 31.90
C GLY A 112 -22.23 -13.64 32.87
N ILE A 113 -21.17 -12.97 32.37
CA ILE A 113 -20.24 -12.20 33.22
C ILE A 113 -20.35 -10.71 32.87
N ASP A 114 -20.91 -9.93 33.78
CA ASP A 114 -20.99 -8.47 33.67
C ASP A 114 -19.92 -7.83 34.58
N TYR A 115 -19.12 -6.92 34.02
CA TYR A 115 -18.09 -6.16 34.73
C TYR A 115 -18.63 -4.79 35.15
N TYR A 116 -18.41 -4.40 36.41
CA TYR A 116 -18.97 -3.18 37.01
C TYR A 116 -17.91 -2.25 37.63
N GLY A 117 -16.65 -2.39 37.23
CA GLY A 117 -15.56 -1.49 37.60
C GLY A 117 -14.74 -1.89 38.82
N ALA A 118 -13.76 -1.03 39.12
CA ALA A 118 -12.86 -1.13 40.27
C ALA A 118 -13.34 -0.23 41.42
N GLY A 119 -13.02 -0.61 42.67
CA GLY A 119 -13.38 0.19 43.84
C GLY A 119 -12.52 -0.12 45.06
N THR A 120 -12.77 0.56 46.18
CA THR A 120 -12.02 0.31 47.43
C THR A 120 -12.91 -0.26 48.54
N VAL A 121 -12.38 -1.25 49.27
CA VAL A 121 -12.98 -1.79 50.48
C VAL A 121 -12.40 -1.10 51.70
N SER A 122 -13.26 -0.44 52.48
CA SER A 122 -12.92 0.19 53.75
C SER A 122 -13.60 -0.53 54.92
N LEU A 123 -12.81 -0.87 55.94
CA LEU A 123 -13.22 -1.75 57.03
C LEU A 123 -13.68 -0.92 58.25
N LEU A 124 -14.99 -0.89 58.52
CA LEU A 124 -15.52 -0.13 59.67
C LEU A 124 -15.08 -0.80 60.99
N SER A 125 -14.29 -0.07 61.78
CA SER A 125 -13.68 -0.50 63.04
C SER A 125 -14.61 -1.30 63.97
N LEU A 126 -14.37 -2.60 64.08
CA LEU A 126 -14.91 -3.43 65.16
C LEU A 126 -13.95 -3.42 66.37
N PRO A 127 -14.44 -3.36 67.62
CA PRO A 127 -13.59 -3.20 68.81
C PRO A 127 -12.74 -4.45 69.14
N GLY A 128 -11.61 -4.64 68.46
CA GLY A 128 -10.66 -5.72 68.79
C GLY A 128 -9.80 -6.23 67.63
N LEU A 129 -10.02 -5.77 66.40
CA LEU A 129 -9.18 -6.11 65.23
C LEU A 129 -8.36 -4.88 64.79
N PRO A 130 -7.13 -5.07 64.26
CA PRO A 130 -6.35 -3.97 63.70
C PRO A 130 -7.04 -3.43 62.43
N PRO A 131 -7.00 -2.11 62.17
CA PRO A 131 -7.52 -1.54 60.94
C PRO A 131 -6.69 -2.04 59.76
N ILE A 132 -7.38 -2.61 58.77
CA ILE A 132 -6.84 -2.82 57.43
C ILE A 132 -7.26 -1.56 56.66
N GLY A 133 -6.29 -0.79 56.17
CA GLY A 133 -6.57 0.41 55.37
C GLY A 133 -7.32 0.07 54.08
N SER A 134 -7.81 1.10 53.38
CA SER A 134 -8.51 0.97 52.10
C SER A 134 -7.71 0.09 51.14
N ARG A 135 -8.36 -0.90 50.54
CA ARG A 135 -7.75 -1.84 49.59
C ARG A 135 -8.52 -1.89 48.28
N PRO A 136 -7.85 -1.86 47.12
CA PRO A 136 -8.52 -2.01 45.83
C PRO A 136 -9.11 -3.42 45.69
N VAL A 137 -10.27 -3.51 45.06
CA VAL A 137 -10.96 -4.75 44.68
C VAL A 137 -11.59 -4.59 43.29
N MET A 138 -11.70 -5.69 42.55
CA MET A 138 -12.54 -5.77 41.35
C MET A 138 -13.90 -6.37 41.70
N VAL A 139 -14.96 -5.82 41.11
CA VAL A 139 -16.35 -6.27 41.29
C VAL A 139 -16.87 -6.88 39.99
N PHE A 140 -17.44 -8.08 40.08
CA PHE A 140 -18.04 -8.76 38.92
C PHE A 140 -19.27 -9.57 39.36
N VAL A 141 -20.20 -9.78 38.43
CA VAL A 141 -21.40 -10.59 38.64
C VAL A 141 -21.33 -11.83 37.75
N VAL A 142 -21.65 -12.99 38.31
CA VAL A 142 -21.82 -14.25 37.57
C VAL A 142 -23.11 -14.90 38.04
N ASP A 143 -24.00 -15.28 37.12
CA ASP A 143 -25.31 -15.89 37.41
C ASP A 143 -26.16 -15.10 38.44
N GLY A 144 -26.11 -13.77 38.38
CA GLY A 144 -26.82 -12.89 39.33
C GLY A 144 -26.25 -12.91 40.76
N GLN A 145 -25.06 -13.44 40.97
CA GLN A 145 -24.33 -13.43 42.25
C GLN A 145 -23.14 -12.47 42.17
N THR A 146 -22.99 -11.61 43.18
CA THR A 146 -21.88 -10.65 43.25
C THR A 146 -20.63 -11.27 43.86
N TYR A 147 -19.50 -11.07 43.20
CA TYR A 147 -18.17 -11.50 43.63
C TYR A 147 -17.22 -10.31 43.73
N LEU A 148 -16.26 -10.42 44.65
CA LEU A 148 -15.11 -9.52 44.74
C LEU A 148 -13.81 -10.31 44.58
N HIS A 149 -12.87 -9.79 43.79
CA HIS A 149 -11.48 -10.24 43.80
C HIS A 149 -10.59 -9.18 44.45
N ALA A 150 -9.83 -9.58 45.48
CA ALA A 150 -8.88 -8.71 46.17
C ALA A 150 -7.43 -9.12 45.86
N PRO A 151 -6.52 -8.21 45.46
CA PRO A 151 -5.13 -8.55 45.13
C PRO A 151 -4.33 -9.20 46.28
N GLN A 152 -4.79 -9.04 47.52
CA GLN A 152 -4.24 -9.72 48.69
C GLN A 152 -5.38 -10.32 49.53
N ALA A 153 -5.17 -11.52 50.05
CA ALA A 153 -6.10 -12.18 50.96
C ALA A 153 -6.48 -11.28 52.14
N LEU A 154 -7.79 -11.11 52.32
CA LEU A 154 -8.40 -10.47 53.46
C LEU A 154 -8.52 -11.53 54.58
N PRO A 155 -8.36 -11.15 55.87
CA PRO A 155 -8.55 -12.08 56.98
C PRO A 155 -10.00 -12.59 57.01
N PRO A 156 -10.29 -13.76 57.61
CA PRO A 156 -11.60 -14.42 57.50
C PRO A 156 -12.76 -13.49 57.90
N LEU A 157 -13.56 -13.08 56.90
CA LEU A 157 -14.57 -12.01 56.98
C LEU A 157 -15.94 -12.48 57.51
N SER A 158 -15.99 -13.59 58.25
CA SER A 158 -17.24 -14.18 58.73
C SER A 158 -18.00 -13.21 59.66
N GLY A 159 -19.13 -12.66 59.17
CA GLY A 159 -19.96 -11.71 59.90
C GLY A 159 -19.48 -10.26 59.86
N LEU A 160 -18.61 -9.90 58.91
CA LEU A 160 -18.14 -8.52 58.75
C LEU A 160 -19.11 -7.67 57.91
N LEU A 161 -19.31 -6.41 58.34
CA LEU A 161 -19.96 -5.36 57.55
C LEU A 161 -18.91 -4.64 56.69
N VAL A 162 -19.02 -4.80 55.37
CA VAL A 162 -18.22 -4.05 54.38
C VAL A 162 -19.05 -2.88 53.88
N SER A 163 -18.50 -1.67 53.97
CA SER A 163 -19.01 -0.49 53.26
C SER A 163 -18.13 -0.27 52.03
N PHE A 164 -18.76 -0.08 50.88
CA PHE A 164 -18.09 0.41 49.69
C PHE A 164 -18.23 1.94 49.66
N ASP A 165 -17.20 2.61 49.15
CA ASP A 165 -17.32 3.91 48.51
C ASP A 165 -17.04 3.64 47.03
N VAL A 166 -18.04 3.90 46.19
CA VAL A 166 -17.83 4.04 44.74
C VAL A 166 -17.64 5.54 44.53
N ASP A 167 -16.43 5.98 44.84
CA ASP A 167 -16.02 7.37 44.71
C ASP A 167 -15.66 7.60 43.23
N THR A 168 -16.61 8.12 42.46
CA THR A 168 -16.38 8.66 41.11
C THR A 168 -15.99 10.14 41.15
N ASP A 169 -15.87 10.75 42.34
CA ASP A 169 -15.54 12.16 42.51
C ASP A 169 -14.02 12.39 42.68
N THR A 170 -13.20 11.33 42.65
CA THR A 170 -11.82 11.43 42.20
C THR A 170 -11.77 11.18 40.69
N PRO A 171 -11.41 12.18 39.87
CA PRO A 171 -10.94 11.90 38.51
C PRO A 171 -9.81 10.87 38.64
N PHE A 172 -9.89 9.77 37.90
CA PHE A 172 -8.75 8.88 37.75
C PHE A 172 -7.80 9.55 36.76
N ASN A 173 -7.17 10.64 37.22
CA ASN A 173 -6.18 11.38 36.47
C ASN A 173 -5.01 10.44 36.17
N LEU A 174 -5.03 9.86 34.97
CA LEU A 174 -3.87 9.30 34.31
C LEU A 174 -2.91 10.45 34.00
N ASP A 175 -2.22 10.95 35.04
CA ASP A 175 -1.22 12.00 34.93
C ASP A 175 -0.20 11.64 33.84
N ALA A 176 -0.36 12.25 32.67
CA ALA A 176 0.61 12.35 31.58
C ALA A 176 1.21 11.02 31.09
N ALA A 177 0.38 10.13 30.54
CA ALA A 177 0.84 9.41 29.34
C ALA A 177 0.95 10.46 28.20
N PRO A 178 2.03 10.47 27.40
CA PRO A 178 2.20 11.42 26.30
C PRO A 178 1.38 11.04 25.04
N ASN A 179 0.50 10.05 25.18
CA ASN A 179 -0.35 9.47 24.17
C ASN A 179 -1.68 9.16 24.86
N GLN A 180 -2.79 9.60 24.30
CA GLN A 180 -4.15 9.49 24.82
C GLN A 180 -5.08 8.92 23.76
N ILE A 181 -6.24 8.42 24.21
CA ILE A 181 -7.40 8.21 23.34
C ILE A 181 -8.44 9.23 23.81
N VAL A 182 -8.97 10.04 22.91
CA VAL A 182 -9.87 11.15 23.22
C VAL A 182 -11.16 10.97 22.43
N ASP A 183 -12.23 10.63 23.14
CA ASP A 183 -13.54 10.34 22.54
C ASP A 183 -14.41 11.61 22.48
N GLY A 184 -14.93 11.92 21.28
CA GLY A 184 -15.97 12.92 21.03
C GLY A 184 -17.39 12.45 21.37
N SER A 185 -18.39 12.93 20.64
CA SER A 185 -19.80 12.61 20.89
C SER A 185 -20.63 12.56 19.60
N ASP A 186 -21.88 12.07 19.68
CA ASP A 186 -22.84 12.14 18.55
C ASP A 186 -23.30 13.60 18.23
N SER A 187 -22.51 14.63 18.57
CA SER A 187 -22.79 16.03 18.25
C SER A 187 -21.56 16.95 18.26
N ALA A 188 -21.23 17.54 17.11
CA ALA A 188 -20.55 18.83 16.90
C ALA A 188 -19.72 19.35 18.09
N ASP A 189 -18.53 18.77 18.24
CA ASP A 189 -17.55 19.00 19.27
C ASP A 189 -16.44 19.99 18.83
N LEU A 190 -15.73 20.54 19.82
CA LEU A 190 -14.54 21.38 19.62
C LEU A 190 -13.38 20.73 20.39
N MET A 191 -12.67 19.85 19.70
CA MET A 191 -11.61 18.99 20.24
C MET A 191 -10.23 19.64 20.01
N ASP A 192 -9.89 20.60 20.85
CA ASP A 192 -8.52 21.15 20.95
C ASP A 192 -7.80 20.65 22.22
N ALA A 193 -6.56 21.07 22.47
CA ALA A 193 -5.80 20.76 23.69
C ALA A 193 -6.43 21.28 25.02
N THR A 194 -7.64 21.84 25.00
CA THR A 194 -8.46 22.15 26.18
C THR A 194 -9.70 21.26 26.32
N TYR A 195 -10.00 20.43 25.32
CA TYR A 195 -11.00 19.38 25.39
C TYR A 195 -10.59 18.33 26.42
N VAL A 196 -11.58 17.83 27.16
CA VAL A 196 -11.45 16.73 28.10
C VAL A 196 -12.69 15.87 27.94
N ASP A 197 -12.50 14.59 27.61
CA ASP A 197 -13.61 13.67 27.37
C ASP A 197 -14.32 13.24 28.69
N PHE A 198 -15.22 12.26 28.59
CA PHE A 198 -15.95 11.78 29.76
C PHE A 198 -15.12 10.87 30.69
N GLN A 199 -14.02 10.31 30.18
CA GLN A 199 -13.09 9.46 30.92
C GLN A 199 -12.08 10.32 31.72
N GLY A 200 -11.73 11.50 31.20
CA GLY A 200 -10.81 12.47 31.78
C GLY A 200 -9.56 12.74 30.94
N GLU A 201 -9.51 12.18 29.74
CA GLU A 201 -8.42 12.24 28.78
C GLU A 201 -8.53 13.51 27.91
N SER A 202 -7.40 14.04 27.44
CA SER A 202 -7.30 15.31 26.72
C SER A 202 -6.23 15.25 25.65
N ILE A 203 -6.40 15.94 24.55
CA ILE A 203 -5.36 16.05 23.49
C ILE A 203 -4.09 16.70 24.09
N THR A 204 -2.92 16.19 23.71
CA THR A 204 -1.64 16.46 24.37
C THR A 204 -0.62 17.14 23.45
N GLY A 205 0.48 16.46 23.16
CA GLY A 205 1.69 16.95 22.50
C GLY A 205 2.63 15.77 22.18
N GLY A 206 2.03 14.61 21.98
CA GLY A 206 2.60 13.32 21.57
C GLY A 206 1.45 12.47 21.00
N ALA A 207 1.78 11.35 20.36
CA ALA A 207 0.88 10.62 19.48
C ALA A 207 -0.45 10.18 20.14
N ASP A 208 -1.51 10.92 19.86
CA ASP A 208 -2.87 10.73 20.36
C ASP A 208 -3.77 10.00 19.35
N THR A 209 -4.93 9.50 19.78
CA THR A 209 -5.97 8.96 18.91
C THR A 209 -7.30 9.64 19.23
N ILE A 210 -7.93 10.25 18.23
CA ILE A 210 -9.03 11.19 18.43
C ILE A 210 -10.19 10.81 17.50
N PHE A 211 -11.38 10.66 18.08
CA PHE A 211 -12.61 10.31 17.36
C PHE A 211 -13.66 11.41 17.54
N GLY A 212 -14.13 12.05 16.47
CA GLY A 212 -15.26 12.99 16.53
C GLY A 212 -16.59 12.27 16.76
N PHE A 213 -16.79 11.18 16.01
CA PHE A 213 -18.00 10.35 15.86
C PHE A 213 -19.12 10.97 15.02
N GLY A 214 -19.58 12.19 15.31
CA GLY A 214 -20.57 12.81 14.42
C GLY A 214 -21.21 14.13 14.84
N GLY A 215 -21.80 14.77 13.83
CA GLY A 215 -22.02 16.22 13.82
C GLY A 215 -20.77 16.93 13.30
N ASP A 216 -20.92 18.22 12.96
CA ASP A 216 -19.85 19.00 12.34
C ASP A 216 -18.77 19.33 13.39
N ASP A 217 -17.69 18.56 13.42
CA ASP A 217 -16.65 18.60 14.46
C ASP A 217 -15.47 19.53 14.09
N THR A 218 -14.71 19.96 15.09
CA THR A 218 -13.46 20.72 14.88
C THR A 218 -12.36 20.13 15.75
N ILE A 219 -11.39 19.46 15.14
CA ILE A 219 -10.38 18.65 15.82
C ILE A 219 -8.97 19.19 15.51
N ASN A 220 -8.10 19.23 16.53
CA ASN A 220 -6.70 19.62 16.39
C ASN A 220 -5.81 18.70 17.25
N GLY A 221 -5.05 17.78 16.62
CA GLY A 221 -4.11 16.87 17.29
C GLY A 221 -2.95 17.59 18.01
N ALA A 222 -2.64 18.80 17.52
CA ALA A 222 -1.68 19.76 18.04
C ALA A 222 -0.21 19.39 17.81
N GLY A 223 0.17 18.14 18.03
CA GLY A 223 1.50 17.65 17.67
C GLY A 223 1.85 16.35 18.38
N GLY A 224 2.54 15.47 17.68
CA GLY A 224 2.51 14.05 17.95
C GLY A 224 2.73 13.29 16.66
N SER A 225 2.09 12.15 16.55
CA SER A 225 1.92 11.41 15.29
C SER A 225 0.55 10.79 15.47
N ASP A 226 -0.45 11.62 15.22
CA ASP A 226 -1.79 11.48 15.74
C ASP A 226 -2.65 10.69 14.77
N VAL A 227 -3.68 10.02 15.29
CA VAL A 227 -4.69 9.32 14.48
C VAL A 227 -6.02 10.00 14.70
N ILE A 228 -6.57 10.64 13.67
CA ILE A 228 -7.80 11.45 13.74
C ILE A 228 -8.84 10.84 12.80
N ASP A 229 -10.05 10.63 13.31
CA ASP A 229 -11.22 10.18 12.57
C ASP A 229 -12.40 11.12 12.90
N GLY A 230 -12.83 11.92 11.92
CA GLY A 230 -13.94 12.87 12.08
C GLY A 230 -15.26 12.13 12.32
N GLY A 231 -15.73 11.42 11.28
CA GLY A 231 -16.80 10.43 11.39
C GLY A 231 -18.00 10.77 10.52
N LEU A 232 -19.01 11.41 11.09
CA LEU A 232 -20.27 11.74 10.40
C LEU A 232 -20.59 13.24 10.51
N GLY A 233 -20.01 14.08 9.68
CA GLY A 233 -20.12 15.53 9.81
C GLY A 233 -19.51 16.26 8.63
N ALA A 234 -19.62 17.60 8.60
CA ALA A 234 -18.75 18.41 7.77
C ALA A 234 -17.66 18.98 8.67
N ASP A 235 -16.56 18.24 8.77
CA ASP A 235 -15.58 18.37 9.84
C ASP A 235 -14.40 19.28 9.47
N SER A 236 -13.76 19.84 10.50
CA SER A 236 -12.56 20.67 10.37
C SER A 236 -11.43 20.01 11.14
N LEU A 237 -10.64 19.20 10.45
CA LEU A 237 -9.59 18.37 11.03
C LEU A 237 -8.21 19.00 10.82
N THR A 238 -7.36 18.93 11.84
CA THR A 238 -5.96 19.33 11.76
C THR A 238 -5.12 18.33 12.53
N GLY A 239 -4.12 17.73 11.89
CA GLY A 239 -3.09 16.93 12.56
C GLY A 239 -2.26 17.83 13.47
N GLY A 240 -1.24 18.47 12.89
CA GLY A 240 -0.51 19.56 13.51
C GLY A 240 0.98 19.51 13.28
N ALA A 241 1.69 18.63 13.99
CA ALA A 241 3.15 18.60 13.99
C ALA A 241 3.72 17.23 14.37
N GLY A 242 4.20 16.53 13.35
CA GLY A 242 4.72 15.16 13.28
C GLY A 242 3.85 14.33 12.33
N ASP A 243 4.25 13.08 12.08
CA ASP A 243 3.67 12.28 10.99
C ASP A 243 2.25 11.79 11.37
N ASP A 244 1.20 12.44 10.85
CA ASP A 244 -0.19 12.28 11.26
C ASP A 244 -1.01 11.39 10.29
N THR A 245 -2.11 10.80 10.78
CA THR A 245 -3.08 10.04 9.97
C THR A 245 -4.48 10.58 10.21
N VAL A 246 -5.11 11.16 9.19
CA VAL A 246 -6.39 11.86 9.32
C VAL A 246 -7.42 11.33 8.32
N SER A 247 -8.62 11.01 8.81
CA SER A 247 -9.77 10.57 8.02
C SER A 247 -10.97 11.48 8.28
N GLY A 248 -11.58 12.03 7.23
CA GLY A 248 -12.85 12.77 7.30
C GLY A 248 -14.05 11.86 7.54
N ALA A 249 -14.25 10.92 6.61
CA ALA A 249 -15.27 9.86 6.55
C ALA A 249 -16.57 10.21 5.80
N GLU A 250 -17.69 10.55 6.46
CA GLU A 250 -18.94 10.92 5.77
C GLU A 250 -19.30 12.42 5.93
N GLY A 251 -18.92 13.24 4.94
CA GLY A 251 -19.42 14.60 4.72
C GLY A 251 -18.43 15.49 3.97
N ASP A 252 -18.72 16.80 3.89
CA ASP A 252 -17.88 17.76 3.14
C ASP A 252 -16.77 18.30 4.05
N ASP A 253 -15.62 17.62 4.11
CA ASP A 253 -14.60 17.83 5.14
C ASP A 253 -13.48 18.81 4.75
N ALA A 254 -12.86 19.42 5.77
CA ALA A 254 -11.69 20.28 5.63
C ALA A 254 -10.53 19.72 6.46
N ILE A 255 -9.57 19.09 5.77
CA ILE A 255 -8.44 18.36 6.37
C ILE A 255 -7.15 19.14 6.15
N TYR A 256 -6.36 19.28 7.21
CA TYR A 256 -5.03 19.88 7.22
C TYR A 256 -4.05 18.92 7.90
N GLY A 257 -2.98 18.51 7.22
CA GLY A 257 -1.89 17.74 7.81
C GLY A 257 -1.08 18.60 8.80
N GLY A 258 -0.07 19.31 8.28
CA GLY A 258 0.66 20.34 9.03
C GLY A 258 2.16 20.33 8.79
N GLU A 259 2.95 20.15 9.85
CA GLU A 259 4.38 19.85 9.76
C GLU A 259 4.59 18.33 9.94
N GLY A 260 4.73 17.54 8.89
CA GLY A 260 4.81 16.07 9.02
C GLY A 260 4.96 15.39 7.67
N SER A 261 5.11 14.07 7.63
CA SER A 261 4.76 13.27 6.45
C SER A 261 3.46 12.54 6.73
N ASP A 262 2.36 13.11 6.26
CA ASP A 262 1.02 12.81 6.71
C ASP A 262 0.26 11.88 5.76
N SER A 263 -0.80 11.24 6.28
CA SER A 263 -1.70 10.34 5.55
C SER A 263 -3.14 10.83 5.68
N LEU A 264 -3.65 11.52 4.66
CA LEU A 264 -4.92 12.24 4.71
C LEU A 264 -5.97 11.62 3.78
N VAL A 265 -7.17 11.33 4.27
CA VAL A 265 -8.26 10.72 3.49
C VAL A 265 -9.58 11.45 3.72
N GLY A 266 -10.23 11.90 2.65
CA GLY A 266 -11.59 12.45 2.68
C GLY A 266 -12.64 11.36 2.91
N ASN A 267 -12.71 10.42 1.96
CA ASN A 267 -13.61 9.26 1.78
C ASN A 267 -14.90 9.53 1.00
N SER A 268 -15.79 10.42 1.48
CA SER A 268 -17.09 10.64 0.82
C SER A 268 -17.75 11.98 1.18
N GLY A 269 -17.76 12.86 0.20
CA GLY A 269 -18.27 14.23 0.23
C GLY A 269 -17.43 15.09 -0.71
N MET A 270 -17.60 16.41 -0.68
CA MET A 270 -16.72 17.31 -1.47
C MET A 270 -15.61 17.84 -0.58
N ASP A 271 -14.53 17.08 -0.49
CA ASP A 271 -13.50 17.28 0.52
C ASP A 271 -12.43 18.31 0.11
N ARG A 272 -11.79 18.89 1.12
CA ARG A 272 -10.73 19.90 0.97
C ARG A 272 -9.53 19.50 1.80
N ILE A 273 -8.56 18.87 1.16
CA ILE A 273 -7.38 18.30 1.80
C ILE A 273 -6.16 19.16 1.49
N PHE A 274 -5.41 19.51 2.54
CA PHE A 274 -4.14 20.24 2.48
C PHE A 274 -3.09 19.42 3.21
N GLY A 275 -2.02 19.01 2.51
CA GLY A 275 -0.87 18.32 3.10
C GLY A 275 -0.15 19.22 4.10
N GLY A 276 0.68 20.12 3.57
CA GLY A 276 1.30 21.20 4.33
C GLY A 276 2.79 21.30 4.06
N ALA A 277 3.60 20.60 4.85
CA ALA A 277 5.05 20.68 4.77
C ALA A 277 5.76 19.35 5.03
N SER A 278 6.59 18.96 4.05
CA SER A 278 7.17 17.63 3.76
C SER A 278 6.26 16.81 2.83
N GLY A 279 6.70 15.61 2.43
CA GLY A 279 5.98 14.79 1.45
C GLY A 279 4.87 13.97 2.11
N ASP A 280 3.64 14.17 1.63
CA ASP A 280 2.39 13.63 2.17
C ASP A 280 1.73 12.63 1.21
N TRP A 281 0.84 11.80 1.75
CA TRP A 281 -0.07 10.95 0.97
C TRP A 281 -1.52 11.40 1.18
N MET A 282 -2.22 11.71 0.08
CA MET A 282 -3.59 12.20 0.10
C MET A 282 -4.50 11.36 -0.79
N HIS A 283 -5.70 11.06 -0.30
CA HIS A 283 -6.77 10.47 -1.10
C HIS A 283 -8.09 11.23 -0.87
N GLY A 284 -8.70 11.75 -1.94
CA GLY A 284 -10.03 12.37 -1.90
C GLY A 284 -11.10 11.34 -1.54
N GLY A 285 -11.60 10.60 -2.53
CA GLY A 285 -12.45 9.42 -2.29
C GLY A 285 -13.58 9.27 -3.29
N GLN A 286 -14.70 9.91 -2.98
CA GLN A 286 -15.96 9.90 -3.74
C GLN A 286 -16.57 11.30 -3.73
N ASP A 287 -17.11 11.70 -4.87
CA ASP A 287 -17.61 13.04 -5.19
C ASP A 287 -16.47 14.03 -5.56
N ASP A 288 -16.78 15.31 -5.81
CA ASP A 288 -15.85 16.25 -6.47
C ASP A 288 -14.88 16.90 -5.47
N ASP A 289 -13.63 16.42 -5.37
CA ASP A 289 -12.68 16.78 -4.31
C ASP A 289 -11.69 17.91 -4.67
N THR A 290 -11.02 18.48 -3.65
CA THR A 290 -9.90 19.42 -3.81
C THR A 290 -8.73 19.05 -2.90
N LEU A 291 -7.63 18.59 -3.51
CA LEU A 291 -6.37 18.23 -2.84
C LEU A 291 -5.28 19.26 -3.18
N ALA A 292 -4.49 19.65 -2.18
CA ALA A 292 -3.32 20.51 -2.33
C ALA A 292 -2.15 20.00 -1.46
N GLY A 293 -0.99 19.70 -2.06
CA GLY A 293 0.20 19.26 -1.32
C GLY A 293 0.86 20.37 -0.50
N GLU A 294 1.02 21.54 -1.12
CA GLU A 294 1.72 22.72 -0.59
C GLU A 294 3.26 22.64 -0.71
N ASP A 295 4.03 22.38 0.36
CA ASP A 295 5.51 22.32 0.37
C ASP A 295 6.00 20.86 0.57
N GLY A 296 5.97 20.00 -0.47
CA GLY A 296 6.28 18.57 -0.34
C GLY A 296 6.83 17.91 -1.61
N ASP A 297 7.18 16.62 -1.51
CA ASP A 297 7.25 15.71 -2.67
C ASP A 297 6.06 14.74 -2.48
N ASP A 298 4.88 15.14 -2.96
CA ASP A 298 3.59 14.61 -2.51
C ASP A 298 3.03 13.49 -3.40
N THR A 299 2.12 12.68 -2.87
CA THR A 299 1.35 11.68 -3.63
C THR A 299 -0.14 11.88 -3.45
N LEU A 300 -0.82 12.25 -4.52
CA LEU A 300 -2.21 12.72 -4.51
C LEU A 300 -3.10 11.82 -5.39
N ALA A 301 -4.15 11.25 -4.81
CA ALA A 301 -5.19 10.51 -5.53
C ALA A 301 -6.54 11.22 -5.33
N GLY A 302 -7.18 11.71 -6.40
CA GLY A 302 -8.53 12.26 -6.33
C GLY A 302 -9.54 11.16 -5.98
N GLY A 303 -9.80 10.29 -6.96
CA GLY A 303 -10.62 9.10 -6.81
C GLY A 303 -11.81 9.14 -7.76
N LEU A 304 -13.02 8.94 -7.24
CA LEU A 304 -14.25 8.94 -8.04
C LEU A 304 -14.92 10.32 -8.00
N GLY A 305 -14.61 11.21 -8.94
CA GLY A 305 -15.08 12.60 -8.85
C GLY A 305 -14.96 13.43 -10.12
N ASN A 306 -14.58 14.69 -9.92
CA ASN A 306 -14.14 15.62 -10.97
C ASN A 306 -13.14 16.57 -10.31
N ASP A 307 -11.97 16.04 -10.00
CA ASP A 307 -11.21 16.51 -8.85
C ASP A 307 -10.25 17.64 -9.22
N VAL A 308 -9.88 18.44 -8.21
CA VAL A 308 -8.82 19.43 -8.32
C VAL A 308 -7.63 18.94 -7.52
N ILE A 309 -6.52 18.68 -8.21
CA ILE A 309 -5.28 18.18 -7.61
C ILE A 309 -4.18 19.18 -7.95
N ASP A 310 -3.63 19.85 -6.93
CA ASP A 310 -2.50 20.78 -7.04
C ASP A 310 -1.33 20.23 -6.20
N GLY A 311 -0.24 19.77 -6.81
CA GLY A 311 0.91 19.27 -6.04
C GLY A 311 1.51 20.38 -5.17
N GLY A 312 2.00 21.41 -5.84
CA GLY A 312 2.44 22.65 -5.22
C GLY A 312 3.91 22.90 -5.46
N ALA A 313 4.76 22.52 -4.50
CA ALA A 313 6.15 22.92 -4.46
C ALA A 313 7.13 21.80 -4.07
N GLY A 314 7.26 20.79 -4.92
CA GLY A 314 8.45 19.94 -4.97
C GLY A 314 8.49 19.07 -6.20
N ARG A 315 8.15 17.78 -6.06
CA ARG A 315 8.07 16.82 -7.16
C ARG A 315 6.93 15.85 -6.91
N ASP A 316 5.78 16.17 -7.46
CA ASP A 316 4.51 15.66 -6.98
C ASP A 316 3.92 14.61 -7.93
N THR A 317 3.34 13.55 -7.36
CA THR A 317 2.79 12.39 -8.07
C THR A 317 1.27 12.40 -8.02
N ALA A 318 0.60 12.45 -9.18
CA ALA A 318 -0.81 12.06 -9.25
C ALA A 318 -0.91 10.53 -9.40
N SER A 319 -1.60 9.88 -8.47
CA SER A 319 -1.73 8.42 -8.40
C SER A 319 -3.13 7.95 -8.78
N PHE A 320 -3.17 7.01 -9.72
CA PHE A 320 -4.38 6.32 -10.19
C PHE A 320 -4.36 4.82 -9.87
N ALA A 321 -3.48 4.37 -8.95
CA ALA A 321 -3.26 2.97 -8.61
C ALA A 321 -4.52 2.23 -8.10
N THR A 322 -5.49 2.97 -7.56
CA THR A 322 -6.77 2.44 -7.05
C THR A 322 -7.88 2.40 -8.11
N ALA A 323 -7.66 2.98 -9.29
CA ALA A 323 -8.64 3.08 -10.37
C ALA A 323 -9.12 1.70 -10.86
N ARG A 324 -10.38 1.66 -11.31
CA ARG A 324 -11.07 0.38 -11.62
C ARG A 324 -11.11 0.01 -13.10
N GLU A 325 -10.48 0.82 -13.93
CA GLU A 325 -10.22 0.65 -15.36
C GLU A 325 -9.01 1.51 -15.74
N GLY A 326 -8.52 1.37 -16.98
CA GLY A 326 -7.35 2.12 -17.45
C GLY A 326 -7.64 3.61 -17.63
N VAL A 327 -6.64 4.43 -17.31
CA VAL A 327 -6.68 5.89 -17.30
C VAL A 327 -5.98 6.50 -18.52
N THR A 328 -6.30 7.76 -18.83
CA THR A 328 -5.60 8.56 -19.85
C THR A 328 -5.26 9.92 -19.28
N VAL A 329 -3.96 10.21 -19.17
CA VAL A 329 -3.45 11.40 -18.47
C VAL A 329 -2.37 12.08 -19.31
N ASP A 330 -2.45 13.40 -19.45
CA ASP A 330 -1.54 14.22 -20.27
C ASP A 330 -1.10 15.47 -19.51
N LEU A 331 0.11 15.42 -18.93
CA LEU A 331 0.69 16.52 -18.16
C LEU A 331 0.87 17.80 -19.00
N ARG A 332 0.89 17.73 -20.34
CA ARG A 332 0.90 18.95 -21.19
C ARG A 332 -0.38 19.77 -21.07
N LEU A 333 -1.40 19.26 -20.36
CA LEU A 333 -2.67 19.91 -20.07
C LEU A 333 -2.75 20.56 -18.67
N GLN A 334 -1.63 20.74 -17.94
CA GLN A 334 -1.59 21.39 -16.61
C GLN A 334 -2.60 22.54 -16.45
N GLY A 335 -3.38 22.49 -15.36
CA GLY A 335 -4.44 23.44 -15.00
C GLY A 335 -5.74 23.31 -15.81
N GLY A 336 -5.82 22.38 -16.76
CA GLY A 336 -7.01 22.07 -17.56
C GLY A 336 -7.75 20.81 -17.08
N MET A 337 -9.05 20.73 -17.36
CA MET A 337 -9.83 19.51 -17.14
C MET A 337 -9.45 18.45 -18.19
N GLN A 338 -9.10 17.24 -17.75
CA GLN A 338 -8.83 16.08 -18.59
C GLN A 338 -9.71 14.90 -18.17
N ALA A 339 -10.11 14.06 -19.14
CA ALA A 339 -10.96 12.91 -18.89
C ALA A 339 -10.06 11.72 -18.53
N ILE A 340 -9.96 11.39 -17.25
CA ILE A 340 -9.06 10.35 -16.73
C ILE A 340 -9.60 8.97 -17.12
N SER A 341 -10.83 8.65 -16.71
CA SER A 341 -11.55 7.45 -17.12
C SER A 341 -13.07 7.68 -17.02
N ALA A 342 -13.89 6.65 -17.25
CA ALA A 342 -15.33 6.73 -17.02
C ALA A 342 -15.71 6.45 -15.54
N SER A 343 -14.81 5.90 -14.73
CA SER A 343 -14.99 5.77 -13.27
C SER A 343 -14.44 6.96 -12.49
N GLU A 344 -13.22 7.41 -12.78
CA GLU A 344 -12.56 8.48 -12.02
C GLU A 344 -13.14 9.86 -12.41
N GLY A 345 -13.50 10.05 -13.69
CA GLY A 345 -14.23 11.25 -14.14
C GLY A 345 -13.35 12.27 -14.86
N MET A 346 -13.51 13.56 -14.52
CA MET A 346 -12.82 14.68 -15.17
C MET A 346 -11.98 15.46 -14.15
N ASP A 347 -10.67 15.26 -14.15
CA ASP A 347 -9.80 15.87 -13.15
C ASP A 347 -9.01 17.05 -13.72
N ARG A 348 -8.55 17.91 -12.82
CA ARG A 348 -7.70 19.07 -13.09
C ARG A 348 -6.42 18.94 -12.28
N LEU A 349 -5.37 18.45 -12.94
CA LEU A 349 -4.02 18.39 -12.38
C LEU A 349 -3.32 19.75 -12.58
N GLU A 350 -2.70 20.27 -11.53
CA GLU A 350 -1.87 21.48 -11.53
C GLU A 350 -0.60 21.15 -10.71
N SER A 351 0.57 21.62 -11.14
CA SER A 351 1.83 21.39 -10.42
C SER A 351 2.14 19.90 -10.15
N ILE A 352 1.93 19.03 -11.16
CA ILE A 352 2.24 17.58 -11.08
C ILE A 352 3.34 17.22 -12.07
N GLU A 353 4.43 16.62 -11.60
CA GLU A 353 5.55 16.13 -12.41
C GLU A 353 5.50 14.62 -12.68
N ASP A 354 4.87 13.84 -11.79
CA ASP A 354 4.88 12.37 -11.82
C ASP A 354 3.48 11.79 -11.99
N LEU A 355 3.41 10.62 -12.64
CA LEU A 355 2.19 9.83 -12.80
C LEU A 355 2.42 8.38 -12.37
N GLU A 356 1.50 7.88 -11.55
CA GLU A 356 1.35 6.45 -11.29
C GLU A 356 0.01 5.98 -11.88
N GLY A 357 0.09 5.02 -12.79
CA GLY A 357 -1.05 4.40 -13.45
C GLY A 357 -1.84 3.48 -12.53
N SER A 358 -2.72 2.72 -13.16
CA SER A 358 -3.65 1.78 -12.57
C SER A 358 -3.09 0.35 -12.62
N ARG A 359 -3.99 -0.63 -12.65
CA ARG A 359 -3.68 -2.04 -12.91
C ARG A 359 -4.42 -2.55 -14.15
N PHE A 360 -4.53 -1.65 -15.14
CA PHE A 360 -5.10 -1.86 -16.46
C PHE A 360 -4.35 -1.00 -17.49
N ASN A 361 -4.55 -1.33 -18.77
CA ASN A 361 -4.03 -0.60 -19.92
C ASN A 361 -4.20 0.93 -19.86
N ASP A 362 -3.14 1.65 -19.53
CA ASP A 362 -3.11 3.09 -19.37
C ASP A 362 -2.47 3.84 -20.54
N LEU A 363 -2.74 5.14 -20.63
CA LEU A 363 -2.05 6.08 -21.52
C LEU A 363 -1.55 7.28 -20.70
N LEU A 364 -0.27 7.27 -20.35
CA LEU A 364 0.39 8.29 -19.53
C LEU A 364 1.32 9.13 -20.40
N THR A 365 1.19 10.45 -20.33
CA THR A 365 1.98 11.39 -21.14
C THR A 365 2.57 12.48 -20.24
N GLY A 366 3.90 12.55 -20.18
CA GLY A 366 4.69 13.62 -19.57
C GLY A 366 4.62 14.94 -20.34
N ASP A 367 5.44 15.92 -19.99
CA ASP A 367 5.38 17.28 -20.51
C ASP A 367 6.64 17.79 -21.25
N GLY A 368 7.36 18.77 -20.69
CA GLY A 368 8.60 19.34 -21.22
C GLY A 368 9.66 19.47 -20.13
N THR A 369 9.49 18.71 -19.05
CA THR A 369 10.29 18.65 -17.82
C THR A 369 10.54 17.19 -17.45
N ALA A 370 11.39 16.92 -16.46
CA ALA A 370 11.77 15.56 -16.08
C ALA A 370 10.66 14.84 -15.29
N ASN A 371 9.91 13.96 -15.96
CA ASN A 371 8.79 13.22 -15.37
C ASN A 371 9.19 11.79 -14.96
N ARG A 372 8.51 11.20 -13.98
CA ARG A 372 8.46 9.75 -13.78
C ARG A 372 7.05 9.26 -14.05
N LEU A 373 6.94 8.30 -14.96
CA LEU A 373 5.70 7.65 -15.38
C LEU A 373 5.80 6.16 -15.04
N ALA A 374 4.93 5.65 -14.19
CA ALA A 374 4.80 4.21 -13.92
C ALA A 374 3.45 3.72 -14.49
N GLY A 375 3.46 2.72 -15.38
CA GLY A 375 2.26 2.10 -15.94
C GLY A 375 1.55 1.24 -14.90
N GLY A 376 2.27 0.24 -14.39
CA GLY A 376 1.83 -0.60 -13.28
C GLY A 376 1.56 -2.02 -13.74
N ALA A 377 0.30 -2.40 -13.92
CA ALA A 377 -0.02 -3.69 -14.53
C ALA A 377 -1.00 -3.49 -15.68
N GLY A 378 -0.68 -3.96 -16.88
CA GLY A 378 -1.48 -3.59 -18.04
C GLY A 378 -0.88 -4.04 -19.35
N ASN A 379 -1.17 -3.28 -20.39
CA ASN A 379 -0.31 -3.15 -21.57
C ASN A 379 -0.41 -1.66 -21.86
N ASP A 380 0.58 -0.92 -21.37
CA ASP A 380 0.48 0.51 -21.13
C ASP A 380 1.20 1.31 -22.22
N SER A 381 0.90 2.60 -22.30
CA SER A 381 1.50 3.51 -23.28
C SER A 381 2.04 4.75 -22.58
N LEU A 382 3.36 4.83 -22.45
CA LEU A 382 4.06 5.85 -21.69
C LEU A 382 4.87 6.74 -22.64
N TRP A 383 4.72 8.06 -22.53
CA TRP A 383 5.41 9.03 -23.38
C TRP A 383 6.02 10.17 -22.55
N GLY A 384 7.35 10.26 -22.46
CA GLY A 384 8.04 11.34 -21.74
C GLY A 384 7.86 12.71 -22.41
N ASN A 385 8.13 12.75 -23.71
CA ASN A 385 8.13 13.88 -24.67
C ASN A 385 9.41 14.72 -24.67
N GLY A 386 9.90 15.13 -23.49
CA GLY A 386 11.02 16.05 -23.42
C GLY A 386 11.42 16.36 -21.99
N GLY A 387 12.55 15.85 -21.54
CA GLY A 387 12.94 15.98 -20.14
C GLY A 387 14.25 15.27 -19.84
N ALA A 388 14.19 14.39 -18.85
CA ALA A 388 15.19 13.38 -18.53
C ALA A 388 14.41 12.36 -17.72
N ASP A 389 13.57 11.61 -18.43
CA ASP A 389 12.36 11.00 -17.92
C ASP A 389 12.63 9.58 -17.41
N THR A 390 11.78 9.09 -16.51
CA THR A 390 11.82 7.70 -16.05
C THR A 390 10.50 7.03 -16.36
N LEU A 391 10.50 6.16 -17.37
CA LEU A 391 9.33 5.42 -17.83
C LEU A 391 9.46 3.96 -17.37
N LEU A 392 8.48 3.48 -16.61
CA LEU A 392 8.41 2.13 -16.06
C LEU A 392 7.12 1.47 -16.56
N GLY A 393 7.20 0.45 -17.43
CA GLY A 393 6.02 -0.32 -17.86
C GLY A 393 5.46 -1.18 -16.72
N GLU A 394 6.36 -1.97 -16.11
CA GLU A 394 6.14 -2.92 -15.01
C GLU A 394 5.56 -4.30 -15.44
N GLU A 395 4.28 -4.61 -15.24
CA GLU A 395 3.67 -5.91 -15.57
C GLU A 395 2.77 -5.83 -16.83
N GLY A 396 3.32 -6.09 -18.02
CA GLY A 396 2.52 -6.01 -19.24
C GLY A 396 3.33 -6.10 -20.52
N ASN A 397 2.66 -6.01 -21.68
CA ASN A 397 3.35 -5.79 -22.96
C ASN A 397 3.22 -4.30 -23.31
N ASP A 398 4.23 -3.52 -22.94
CA ASP A 398 4.13 -2.07 -22.84
C ASP A 398 4.73 -1.34 -24.05
N THR A 399 4.42 -0.05 -24.17
CA THR A 399 4.92 0.83 -25.24
C THR A 399 5.45 2.11 -24.63
N LEU A 400 6.79 2.24 -24.57
CA LEU A 400 7.49 3.32 -23.91
C LEU A 400 8.23 4.19 -24.95
N GLY A 401 8.06 5.51 -24.87
CA GLY A 401 8.75 6.47 -25.73
C GLY A 401 9.30 7.68 -24.95
N GLY A 402 10.61 7.81 -24.85
CA GLY A 402 11.28 8.95 -24.18
C GLY A 402 11.08 10.26 -24.96
N ASN A 403 11.62 10.29 -26.18
CA ASN A 403 11.60 11.30 -27.25
C ASN A 403 12.74 12.33 -27.26
N GLN A 404 13.03 13.04 -26.16
CA GLN A 404 14.02 14.12 -26.11
C GLN A 404 14.62 14.24 -24.71
N GLY A 405 15.94 14.15 -24.63
CA GLY A 405 16.65 14.19 -23.36
C GLY A 405 17.14 12.79 -22.99
N ASN A 406 17.88 12.72 -21.89
CA ASN A 406 18.51 11.49 -21.45
C ASN A 406 17.53 10.66 -20.61
N ASP A 407 16.77 9.79 -21.24
CA ASP A 407 15.64 9.09 -20.64
C ASP A 407 16.03 7.67 -20.15
N LEU A 408 15.32 7.19 -19.13
CA LEU A 408 15.42 5.85 -18.58
C LEU A 408 14.11 5.10 -18.84
N LEU A 409 14.13 4.15 -19.76
CA LEU A 409 13.01 3.30 -20.12
C LEU A 409 13.25 1.89 -19.57
N GLN A 410 12.29 1.37 -18.80
CA GLN A 410 12.26 -0.01 -18.32
C GLN A 410 10.92 -0.63 -18.72
N GLY A 411 10.92 -1.62 -19.60
CA GLY A 411 9.70 -2.36 -19.98
C GLY A 411 9.15 -3.11 -18.78
N GLY A 412 9.83 -4.18 -18.39
CA GLY A 412 9.56 -4.93 -17.18
C GLY A 412 9.30 -6.40 -17.47
N ALA A 413 8.04 -6.80 -17.53
CA ALA A 413 7.63 -8.19 -17.67
C ALA A 413 6.57 -8.41 -18.76
N GLY A 414 6.99 -8.39 -20.03
CA GLY A 414 6.18 -8.86 -21.14
C GLY A 414 6.92 -8.92 -22.46
N ASN A 415 6.44 -8.23 -23.49
CA ASN A 415 7.09 -8.20 -24.81
C ASN A 415 6.94 -6.77 -25.28
N ASP A 416 7.90 -5.96 -24.88
CA ASP A 416 7.75 -4.52 -24.77
C ASP A 416 8.32 -3.80 -25.99
N TRP A 417 7.83 -2.60 -26.24
CA TRP A 417 8.30 -1.74 -27.32
C TRP A 417 8.88 -0.46 -26.74
N LEU A 418 10.21 -0.39 -26.68
CA LEU A 418 10.96 0.73 -26.10
C LEU A 418 11.61 1.55 -27.21
N HIS A 419 11.38 2.86 -27.19
CA HIS A 419 12.02 3.81 -28.09
C HIS A 419 12.56 4.99 -27.28
N GLY A 420 13.89 5.16 -27.22
CA GLY A 420 14.55 6.30 -26.58
C GLY A 420 14.21 7.60 -27.30
N GLY A 421 15.04 8.01 -28.24
CA GLY A 421 14.69 8.97 -29.29
C GLY A 421 15.81 9.92 -29.68
N GLN A 422 16.16 10.85 -28.80
CA GLN A 422 17.17 11.88 -29.01
C GLN A 422 17.88 12.19 -27.68
N ASP A 423 19.21 12.35 -27.77
CA ASP A 423 20.15 12.42 -26.66
C ASP A 423 20.48 11.03 -26.08
N ASP A 424 21.35 10.91 -25.06
CA ASP A 424 21.90 9.60 -24.66
C ASP A 424 20.95 8.85 -23.71
N ASP A 425 20.29 7.80 -24.19
CA ASP A 425 19.22 7.08 -23.49
C ASP A 425 19.69 5.78 -22.78
N THR A 426 18.88 5.28 -21.85
CA THR A 426 19.02 3.96 -21.24
C THR A 426 17.73 3.16 -21.34
N LEU A 427 17.76 2.08 -22.11
CA LEU A 427 16.65 1.16 -22.34
C LEU A 427 16.98 -0.20 -21.72
N ALA A 428 16.06 -0.72 -20.92
CA ALA A 428 16.05 -2.11 -20.45
C ALA A 428 14.71 -2.76 -20.81
N GLY A 429 14.72 -3.79 -21.65
CA GLY A 429 13.51 -4.55 -22.01
C GLY A 429 12.93 -5.23 -20.76
N GLY A 430 13.64 -6.23 -20.25
CA GLY A 430 13.35 -6.87 -18.99
C GLY A 430 13.19 -8.37 -19.15
N ALA A 431 11.95 -8.85 -19.21
CA ALA A 431 11.63 -10.28 -19.23
C ALA A 431 10.57 -10.64 -20.28
N GLY A 432 11.04 -10.87 -21.50
CA GLY A 432 10.34 -11.58 -22.57
C GLY A 432 11.00 -11.32 -23.92
N ASN A 433 10.25 -11.06 -25.00
CA ASN A 433 10.87 -10.85 -26.32
C ASN A 433 10.64 -9.39 -26.73
N ASP A 434 11.58 -8.54 -26.36
CA ASP A 434 11.43 -7.10 -26.40
C ASP A 434 11.95 -6.51 -27.71
N TRP A 435 11.46 -5.32 -28.02
CA TRP A 435 11.82 -4.56 -29.21
C TRP A 435 12.31 -3.18 -28.81
N LEU A 436 13.59 -2.91 -29.06
CA LEU A 436 14.29 -1.75 -28.55
C LEU A 436 14.86 -0.91 -29.69
N ALA A 437 14.70 0.41 -29.59
CA ALA A 437 15.31 1.38 -30.49
C ALA A 437 15.87 2.53 -29.66
N GLY A 438 17.20 2.68 -29.60
CA GLY A 438 17.84 3.80 -28.92
C GLY A 438 17.48 5.12 -29.61
N GLY A 439 17.89 5.25 -30.86
CA GLY A 439 17.61 6.42 -31.70
C GLY A 439 18.87 7.26 -31.89
N GLN A 440 18.77 8.58 -31.73
CA GLN A 440 19.90 9.50 -31.92
C GLN A 440 20.61 9.80 -30.59
N GLY A 441 21.66 9.05 -30.26
CA GLY A 441 22.29 9.20 -28.95
C GLY A 441 23.66 8.55 -28.81
N ASN A 442 23.87 7.93 -27.66
CA ASN A 442 24.98 7.04 -27.36
C ASN A 442 24.44 6.06 -26.31
N ASP A 443 23.59 5.15 -26.76
CA ASP A 443 22.55 4.60 -25.90
C ASP A 443 23.02 3.33 -25.20
N LEU A 444 22.49 3.08 -24.01
CA LEU A 444 22.61 1.79 -23.34
C LEU A 444 21.34 0.98 -23.59
N ILE A 445 21.46 -0.12 -24.32
CA ILE A 445 20.33 -0.99 -24.68
C ILE A 445 20.60 -2.39 -24.14
N ASP A 446 19.84 -2.80 -23.12
CA ASP A 446 19.85 -4.16 -22.55
C ASP A 446 18.52 -4.84 -22.85
N GLY A 447 18.53 -5.96 -23.57
CA GLY A 447 17.31 -6.75 -23.86
C GLY A 447 16.77 -7.36 -22.58
N GLY A 448 17.51 -8.33 -22.03
CA GLY A 448 17.28 -8.92 -20.72
C GLY A 448 17.11 -10.44 -20.80
N ASP A 449 16.00 -10.94 -20.28
CA ASP A 449 15.63 -12.36 -20.26
C ASP A 449 14.66 -12.71 -21.41
N GLY A 450 15.19 -12.96 -22.62
CA GLY A 450 14.43 -13.71 -23.64
C GLY A 450 15.04 -13.78 -25.04
N ILE A 451 14.41 -13.14 -26.03
CA ILE A 451 14.90 -13.08 -27.42
C ILE A 451 14.63 -11.69 -27.98
N ASP A 452 15.61 -10.81 -27.80
CA ASP A 452 15.39 -9.37 -27.90
C ASP A 452 15.90 -8.80 -29.23
N THR A 453 15.22 -7.77 -29.72
CA THR A 453 15.43 -7.21 -31.06
C THR A 453 15.76 -5.73 -31.00
N VAL A 454 16.96 -5.36 -31.44
CA VAL A 454 17.30 -3.95 -31.65
C VAL A 454 16.97 -3.53 -33.08
N SER A 455 16.32 -2.38 -33.22
CA SER A 455 15.76 -1.89 -34.47
C SER A 455 16.33 -0.54 -34.87
N PHE A 456 17.05 -0.52 -36.00
CA PHE A 456 17.59 0.68 -36.63
C PHE A 456 16.76 1.13 -37.86
N SER A 457 15.51 0.68 -38.00
CA SER A 457 14.68 0.93 -39.21
C SER A 457 14.22 2.38 -39.40
N THR A 458 14.47 3.23 -38.40
CA THR A 458 14.33 4.69 -38.44
C THR A 458 15.60 5.44 -38.81
N ALA A 459 16.78 4.81 -38.75
CA ALA A 459 18.07 5.43 -39.04
C ALA A 459 18.09 6.04 -40.46
N SER A 460 18.75 7.20 -40.60
CA SER A 460 18.83 7.96 -41.84
C SER A 460 20.08 7.67 -42.67
N THR A 461 20.98 6.84 -42.15
CA THR A 461 22.14 6.27 -42.84
C THR A 461 22.30 4.78 -42.54
N GLY A 462 23.19 4.09 -43.25
CA GLY A 462 23.47 2.66 -43.03
C GLY A 462 24.22 2.44 -41.72
N VAL A 463 23.86 1.39 -41.00
CA VAL A 463 24.31 1.11 -39.63
C VAL A 463 25.33 -0.03 -39.56
N THR A 464 26.06 -0.12 -38.45
CA THR A 464 27.01 -1.20 -38.17
C THR A 464 26.86 -1.71 -36.74
N ALA A 465 26.47 -2.98 -36.56
CA ALA A 465 26.36 -3.60 -35.24
C ALA A 465 27.00 -5.00 -35.20
N ASP A 466 27.68 -5.32 -34.09
CA ASP A 466 28.42 -6.56 -33.87
C ASP A 466 28.05 -7.15 -32.50
N LEU A 467 27.18 -8.18 -32.52
CA LEU A 467 26.71 -8.88 -31.32
C LEU A 467 27.81 -9.70 -30.63
N ILE A 468 29.02 -9.79 -31.17
CA ILE A 468 30.19 -10.34 -30.45
C ILE A 468 30.76 -9.31 -29.46
N GLN A 469 30.47 -8.02 -29.63
CA GLN A 469 30.97 -6.91 -28.82
C GLN A 469 29.97 -6.44 -27.73
N GLN A 470 29.26 -7.39 -27.12
CA GLN A 470 28.31 -7.12 -26.02
C GLN A 470 28.95 -6.31 -24.89
N GLY A 471 28.24 -5.30 -24.38
CA GLY A 471 28.70 -4.43 -23.28
C GLY A 471 29.87 -3.51 -23.65
N ILE A 472 30.11 -3.26 -24.94
CA ILE A 472 31.13 -2.34 -25.45
C ILE A 472 30.44 -1.36 -26.40
N ALA A 473 30.76 -0.06 -26.27
CA ALA A 473 30.23 0.98 -27.16
C ALA A 473 30.71 0.76 -28.61
N GLN A 474 29.76 0.68 -29.54
CA GLN A 474 29.97 0.45 -30.97
C GLN A 474 29.59 1.72 -31.72
N GLN A 475 30.21 2.01 -32.87
CA GLN A 475 29.74 3.13 -33.71
C GLN A 475 28.66 2.59 -34.65
N ILE A 476 27.39 2.81 -34.29
CA ILE A 476 26.25 2.33 -35.08
C ILE A 476 26.16 3.12 -36.37
N SER A 477 26.05 4.44 -36.30
CA SER A 477 26.13 5.33 -37.47
C SER A 477 26.58 6.75 -37.08
N ALA A 478 26.50 7.70 -38.01
CA ALA A 478 26.78 9.11 -37.73
C ALA A 478 25.57 9.86 -37.14
N ASP A 479 24.38 9.26 -37.19
CA ASP A 479 23.11 9.81 -36.71
C ASP A 479 22.56 9.07 -35.48
N GLU A 480 22.70 7.74 -35.41
CA GLU A 480 22.34 6.97 -34.20
C GLU A 480 23.43 7.07 -33.11
N GLY A 481 24.71 7.12 -33.50
CA GLY A 481 25.83 7.41 -32.58
C GLY A 481 26.55 6.18 -32.02
N SER A 482 26.69 6.09 -30.70
CA SER A 482 27.66 5.18 -30.04
C SER A 482 27.08 4.19 -29.01
N ASP A 483 26.32 3.21 -29.47
CA ASP A 483 25.49 2.41 -28.58
C ASP A 483 26.22 1.22 -27.92
N ILE A 484 25.78 0.87 -26.72
CA ILE A 484 26.18 -0.31 -25.95
C ILE A 484 25.02 -1.30 -25.99
N LEU A 485 25.16 -2.35 -26.79
CA LEU A 485 24.20 -3.45 -26.85
C LEU A 485 24.56 -4.52 -25.82
N VAL A 486 23.56 -4.99 -25.08
CA VAL A 486 23.67 -6.03 -24.05
C VAL A 486 22.46 -6.96 -24.16
N SER A 487 22.65 -8.28 -24.03
CA SER A 487 21.56 -9.26 -24.03
C SER A 487 20.67 -9.18 -25.29
N ILE A 488 21.28 -9.02 -26.48
CA ILE A 488 20.57 -8.89 -27.76
C ILE A 488 20.85 -10.09 -28.68
N GLU A 489 19.78 -10.72 -29.18
CA GLU A 489 19.84 -11.84 -30.13
C GLU A 489 19.54 -11.41 -31.57
N ASN A 490 18.71 -10.38 -31.78
CA ASN A 490 18.17 -10.02 -33.09
C ASN A 490 18.46 -8.57 -33.49
N LEU A 491 18.53 -8.33 -34.80
CA LEU A 491 18.77 -7.00 -35.38
C LEU A 491 17.83 -6.74 -36.56
N GLU A 492 17.14 -5.61 -36.55
CA GLU A 492 16.50 -5.02 -37.73
C GLU A 492 17.30 -3.80 -38.22
N GLY A 493 17.63 -3.82 -39.51
CA GLY A 493 18.42 -2.80 -40.21
C GLY A 493 17.64 -1.54 -40.60
N SER A 494 18.36 -0.67 -41.30
CA SER A 494 17.91 0.62 -41.80
C SER A 494 17.20 0.49 -43.17
N ARG A 495 17.34 1.47 -44.06
CA ARG A 495 16.99 1.34 -45.49
C ARG A 495 18.19 1.66 -46.39
N PHE A 496 19.38 1.35 -45.89
CA PHE A 496 20.67 1.67 -46.46
C PHE A 496 21.67 0.51 -46.23
N ASP A 497 22.82 0.57 -46.89
CA ASP A 497 23.89 -0.43 -46.81
C ASP A 497 24.35 -0.68 -45.35
N ASP A 498 23.83 -1.72 -44.71
CA ASP A 498 24.13 -2.08 -43.31
C ASP A 498 25.22 -3.18 -43.19
N VAL A 499 25.90 -3.22 -42.04
CA VAL A 499 26.93 -4.22 -41.72
C VAL A 499 26.64 -4.88 -40.38
N PHE A 500 26.22 -6.15 -40.40
CA PHE A 500 25.86 -6.89 -39.19
C PHE A 500 26.70 -8.14 -38.96
N VAL A 501 26.96 -8.39 -37.67
CA VAL A 501 27.62 -9.62 -37.19
C VAL A 501 26.82 -10.11 -35.98
N GLY A 502 26.25 -11.31 -36.07
CA GLY A 502 25.64 -12.00 -34.94
C GLY A 502 26.68 -12.65 -34.02
N ASN A 503 26.21 -13.38 -33.00
CA ASN A 503 27.03 -13.90 -31.91
C ASN A 503 27.28 -15.42 -32.03
N SER A 504 26.99 -16.19 -30.97
CA SER A 504 27.13 -17.66 -30.95
C SER A 504 25.80 -18.38 -30.63
N ASP A 505 24.72 -17.62 -30.58
CA ASP A 505 23.36 -18.03 -30.30
C ASP A 505 22.53 -17.82 -31.59
N ALA A 506 21.31 -18.37 -31.67
CA ALA A 506 20.54 -18.33 -32.91
C ALA A 506 19.99 -16.92 -33.18
N ASN A 507 20.62 -16.17 -34.10
CA ASN A 507 20.26 -14.78 -34.38
C ASN A 507 19.25 -14.64 -35.52
N ARG A 508 18.29 -13.71 -35.40
CA ARG A 508 17.50 -13.22 -36.53
C ARG A 508 17.99 -11.82 -36.93
N ILE A 509 18.54 -11.71 -38.14
CA ILE A 509 19.05 -10.44 -38.68
C ILE A 509 18.32 -10.12 -39.99
N SER A 510 17.82 -8.89 -40.12
CA SER A 510 17.03 -8.42 -41.27
C SER A 510 17.54 -7.08 -41.78
N GLY A 511 18.17 -7.06 -42.96
CA GLY A 511 18.71 -5.85 -43.59
C GLY A 511 17.68 -4.85 -44.13
N LEU A 512 16.49 -5.33 -44.50
CA LEU A 512 15.39 -4.60 -45.15
C LEU A 512 15.71 -4.11 -46.56
N GLY A 513 16.83 -3.41 -46.78
CA GLY A 513 17.34 -3.08 -48.10
C GLY A 513 18.30 -1.88 -48.13
N GLY A 514 19.07 -1.80 -49.20
CA GLY A 514 20.44 -1.30 -49.15
C GLY A 514 21.32 -2.31 -49.89
N ASN A 515 22.60 -2.41 -49.58
CA ASN A 515 23.43 -3.55 -49.99
C ASN A 515 24.11 -4.09 -48.73
N GLU A 516 23.52 -5.12 -48.13
CA GLU A 516 23.87 -5.52 -46.77
C GLU A 516 25.07 -6.48 -46.71
N SER A 517 25.83 -6.39 -45.61
CA SER A 517 26.93 -7.29 -45.28
C SER A 517 26.64 -7.98 -43.94
N ILE A 518 25.92 -9.10 -43.97
CA ILE A 518 25.45 -9.81 -42.77
C ILE A 518 26.24 -11.10 -42.57
N ARG A 519 26.65 -11.34 -41.32
CA ARG A 519 27.20 -12.63 -40.88
C ARG A 519 26.41 -13.13 -39.67
N GLY A 520 25.91 -14.36 -39.74
CA GLY A 520 25.22 -15.02 -38.62
C GLY A 520 26.16 -15.21 -37.44
N GLY A 521 27.14 -16.10 -37.58
CA GLY A 521 28.31 -16.15 -36.70
C GLY A 521 28.53 -17.54 -36.16
N GLY A 522 27.61 -18.01 -35.32
CA GLY A 522 27.41 -19.42 -35.06
C GLY A 522 26.11 -19.61 -34.32
N GLY A 523 25.35 -20.65 -34.65
CA GLY A 523 24.00 -20.79 -34.09
C GLY A 523 23.12 -21.66 -34.96
N ALA A 524 21.98 -21.10 -35.34
CA ALA A 524 21.07 -21.61 -36.36
C ALA A 524 20.31 -20.39 -36.87
N ASP A 525 21.00 -19.61 -37.68
CA ASP A 525 20.72 -18.19 -37.85
C ASP A 525 19.70 -17.96 -38.96
N THR A 526 18.92 -16.89 -38.86
CA THR A 526 17.97 -16.49 -39.90
C THR A 526 18.33 -15.12 -40.43
N LEU A 527 18.92 -15.09 -41.62
CA LEU A 527 19.47 -13.89 -42.26
C LEU A 527 18.61 -13.49 -43.47
N PHE A 528 18.13 -12.25 -43.46
CA PHE A 528 17.51 -11.61 -44.62
C PHE A 528 18.38 -10.41 -45.00
N GLY A 529 18.76 -10.28 -46.28
CA GLY A 529 19.20 -8.99 -46.81
C GLY A 529 17.97 -8.11 -47.00
N GLY A 530 17.56 -7.91 -48.25
CA GLY A 530 16.17 -7.61 -48.57
C GLY A 530 15.99 -7.03 -49.95
N ALA A 531 16.62 -5.88 -50.21
CA ALA A 531 16.46 -5.16 -51.47
C ALA A 531 17.73 -4.36 -51.85
N GLY A 532 18.66 -5.06 -52.48
CA GLY A 532 19.82 -4.60 -53.24
C GLY A 532 20.85 -5.72 -53.36
N ASP A 533 22.10 -5.44 -53.69
CA ASP A 533 23.08 -6.51 -53.98
C ASP A 533 23.74 -7.02 -52.68
N ASP A 534 23.12 -8.02 -52.01
CA ASP A 534 23.43 -8.39 -50.63
C ASP A 534 24.56 -9.44 -50.47
N SER A 535 25.15 -9.51 -49.28
CA SER A 535 26.24 -10.43 -48.92
C SER A 535 25.97 -11.10 -47.57
N LEU A 536 25.47 -12.34 -47.58
CA LEU A 536 25.06 -13.10 -46.41
C LEU A 536 25.99 -14.32 -46.18
N GLU A 537 26.54 -14.44 -44.97
CA GLU A 537 27.35 -15.60 -44.54
C GLU A 537 26.77 -16.21 -43.25
N GLY A 538 26.26 -17.44 -43.28
CA GLY A 538 25.72 -18.14 -42.10
C GLY A 538 26.81 -18.38 -41.05
N ASN A 539 27.88 -19.06 -41.45
CA ASN A 539 29.00 -19.58 -40.65
C ASN A 539 28.69 -21.00 -40.11
N PRO A 540 29.01 -21.44 -38.86
CA PRO A 540 28.51 -22.72 -38.35
C PRO A 540 27.08 -22.66 -37.78
N GLY A 541 26.15 -23.33 -38.45
CA GLY A 541 24.78 -23.47 -37.96
C GLY A 541 23.91 -24.22 -38.96
N ASP A 542 22.70 -24.58 -38.57
CA ASP A 542 21.68 -25.04 -39.53
C ASP A 542 20.93 -23.79 -40.04
N ASP A 543 21.59 -23.00 -40.90
CA ASP A 543 21.22 -21.60 -41.15
C ASP A 543 20.17 -21.42 -42.25
N LEU A 544 19.36 -20.35 -42.17
CA LEU A 544 18.39 -19.92 -43.17
C LEU A 544 18.77 -18.54 -43.73
N LEU A 545 19.24 -18.52 -44.97
CA LEU A 545 19.63 -17.29 -45.68
C LEU A 545 18.63 -16.98 -46.80
N SER A 546 18.20 -15.72 -46.88
CA SER A 546 17.38 -15.17 -47.95
C SER A 546 17.99 -13.86 -48.44
N GLY A 547 18.42 -13.80 -49.70
CA GLY A 547 18.91 -12.58 -50.34
C GLY A 547 17.78 -11.55 -50.48
N GLY A 548 17.02 -11.63 -51.56
CA GLY A 548 15.79 -10.85 -51.74
C GLY A 548 15.64 -10.35 -53.17
N ASP A 549 15.50 -9.04 -53.35
CA ASP A 549 15.52 -8.36 -54.65
C ASP A 549 16.94 -7.80 -54.91
N GLY A 550 17.79 -8.53 -55.65
CA GLY A 550 19.23 -8.25 -55.66
C GLY A 550 20.06 -9.14 -56.56
N ASN A 551 21.37 -8.93 -56.65
CA ASN A 551 22.31 -9.90 -57.23
C ASN A 551 23.18 -10.46 -56.12
N ASP A 552 22.64 -11.40 -55.36
CA ASP A 552 23.08 -11.64 -53.99
C ASP A 552 24.23 -12.65 -53.91
N TRP A 553 25.05 -12.53 -52.86
CA TRP A 553 26.04 -13.52 -52.49
C TRP A 553 25.65 -14.20 -51.19
N LEU A 554 25.28 -15.48 -51.27
CA LEU A 554 24.89 -16.28 -50.12
C LEU A 554 25.89 -17.42 -49.90
N HIS A 555 26.39 -17.54 -48.67
CA HIS A 555 27.18 -18.67 -48.22
C HIS A 555 26.62 -19.18 -46.90
N GLY A 556 26.21 -20.45 -46.80
CA GLY A 556 25.76 -21.04 -45.52
C GLY A 556 26.96 -21.21 -44.59
N GLY A 557 27.53 -22.42 -44.53
CA GLY A 557 28.91 -22.57 -44.09
C GLY A 557 29.25 -23.97 -43.65
N GLN A 558 28.84 -24.33 -42.44
CA GLN A 558 28.98 -25.67 -41.88
C GLN A 558 27.65 -26.12 -41.28
N GLN A 559 27.30 -27.37 -41.54
CA GLN A 559 26.01 -28.02 -41.23
C GLN A 559 24.95 -27.78 -42.33
N ASP A 560 23.69 -28.11 -42.06
CA ASP A 560 22.68 -28.37 -43.08
C ASP A 560 21.88 -27.09 -43.41
N ASP A 561 22.46 -26.23 -44.24
CA ASP A 561 21.95 -24.87 -44.55
C ASP A 561 20.77 -24.84 -45.55
N THR A 562 19.96 -23.78 -45.48
CA THR A 562 18.92 -23.43 -46.47
C THR A 562 19.14 -22.03 -47.04
N LEU A 563 19.39 -21.95 -48.35
CA LEU A 563 19.69 -20.70 -49.06
C LEU A 563 18.64 -20.41 -50.14
N PHE A 564 18.04 -19.22 -50.09
CA PHE A 564 17.18 -18.64 -51.13
C PHE A 564 17.83 -17.38 -51.68
N GLY A 565 18.12 -17.33 -52.99
CA GLY A 565 18.62 -16.11 -53.66
C GLY A 565 17.50 -15.07 -53.72
N GLY A 566 16.69 -15.12 -54.77
CA GLY A 566 15.43 -14.39 -54.83
C GLY A 566 15.12 -13.90 -56.23
N ILE A 567 15.26 -12.60 -56.48
CA ILE A 567 15.09 -11.94 -57.78
C ILE A 567 16.40 -11.25 -58.20
N GLY A 568 17.25 -11.98 -58.92
CA GLY A 568 18.32 -11.44 -59.76
C GLY A 568 19.39 -12.47 -60.13
N ASP A 569 20.60 -12.04 -60.50
CA ASP A 569 21.65 -12.94 -60.98
C ASP A 569 22.56 -13.42 -59.83
N ASP A 570 22.00 -14.24 -58.94
CA ASP A 570 22.60 -14.59 -57.62
C ASP A 570 23.82 -15.52 -57.67
N THR A 571 24.60 -15.56 -56.59
CA THR A 571 25.71 -16.50 -56.36
C THR A 571 25.57 -17.18 -55.00
N LEU A 572 25.27 -18.48 -55.02
CA LEU A 572 24.96 -19.25 -53.81
C LEU A 572 25.98 -20.35 -53.57
N ALA A 573 26.33 -20.61 -52.31
CA ALA A 573 27.23 -21.68 -51.90
C ALA A 573 26.80 -22.22 -50.53
N GLY A 574 26.09 -23.35 -50.49
CA GLY A 574 25.61 -23.93 -49.23
C GLY A 574 26.75 -24.14 -48.23
N GLY A 575 27.69 -25.04 -48.54
CA GLY A 575 28.96 -25.12 -47.81
C GLY A 575 29.32 -26.55 -47.48
N VAL A 576 29.51 -26.85 -46.20
CA VAL A 576 29.81 -28.19 -45.68
C VAL A 576 28.59 -28.77 -44.95
N GLY A 577 27.64 -29.29 -45.72
CA GLY A 577 26.53 -30.07 -45.17
C GLY A 577 25.65 -30.71 -46.24
N SER A 578 24.38 -30.86 -45.91
CA SER A 578 23.31 -31.40 -46.75
C SER A 578 22.39 -30.27 -47.23
N ASP A 579 23.02 -29.25 -47.82
CA ASP A 579 22.43 -27.94 -48.07
C ASP A 579 21.24 -27.98 -49.07
N LEU A 580 20.22 -27.17 -48.80
CA LEU A 580 19.12 -26.85 -49.72
C LEU A 580 19.38 -25.48 -50.36
N VAL A 581 19.50 -25.43 -51.68
CA VAL A 581 19.80 -24.18 -52.41
C VAL A 581 18.79 -23.95 -53.52
N SER A 582 18.16 -22.77 -53.50
CA SER A 582 17.23 -22.27 -54.52
C SER A 582 17.67 -20.89 -54.99
N GLY A 583 18.07 -20.77 -56.26
CA GLY A 583 18.47 -19.47 -56.82
C GLY A 583 17.29 -18.52 -56.96
N GLY A 584 16.16 -18.99 -57.50
CA GLY A 584 14.96 -18.18 -57.67
C GLY A 584 14.80 -17.70 -59.11
N ALA A 585 14.77 -16.39 -59.32
CA ALA A 585 14.37 -15.75 -60.57
C ALA A 585 15.48 -14.90 -61.20
N GLY A 586 16.46 -15.54 -61.85
CA GLY A 586 17.41 -14.87 -62.72
C GLY A 586 18.40 -15.81 -63.41
N ARG A 587 19.70 -15.50 -63.34
CA ARG A 587 20.79 -16.31 -63.92
C ARG A 587 21.81 -16.72 -62.87
N ASP A 588 21.28 -17.46 -61.91
CA ASP A 588 21.93 -17.82 -60.67
C ASP A 588 23.13 -18.76 -60.87
N ARG A 589 24.08 -18.68 -59.94
CA ARG A 589 25.33 -19.44 -59.94
C ARG A 589 25.53 -20.15 -58.60
N VAL A 590 25.16 -21.43 -58.56
CA VAL A 590 25.46 -22.30 -57.42
C VAL A 590 26.91 -22.83 -57.47
N SER A 591 27.63 -22.74 -56.36
CA SER A 591 29.02 -23.19 -56.19
C SER A 591 29.13 -24.37 -55.23
N PHE A 592 29.83 -25.42 -55.67
CA PHE A 592 30.03 -26.66 -54.89
C PHE A 592 31.49 -26.87 -54.47
N LEU A 593 32.30 -25.81 -54.44
CA LEU A 593 33.76 -25.90 -54.24
C LEU A 593 34.19 -26.45 -52.87
N THR A 594 33.33 -26.31 -51.86
CA THR A 594 33.56 -26.69 -50.46
C THR A 594 32.74 -27.89 -50.00
N SER A 595 31.74 -28.33 -50.79
CA SER A 595 30.79 -29.35 -50.36
C SER A 595 31.37 -30.77 -50.30
N GLN A 596 31.03 -31.47 -49.21
CA GLN A 596 31.53 -32.81 -48.87
C GLN A 596 30.43 -33.87 -48.84
N THR A 597 29.16 -33.45 -48.94
CA THR A 597 27.95 -34.25 -48.79
C THR A 597 26.92 -33.89 -49.88
N GLY A 598 25.65 -34.28 -49.74
CA GLY A 598 24.67 -34.21 -50.83
C GLY A 598 23.87 -32.91 -50.84
N VAL A 599 24.18 -31.99 -51.76
CA VAL A 599 23.40 -30.75 -51.97
C VAL A 599 22.14 -31.02 -52.78
N MET A 600 21.00 -30.47 -52.35
CA MET A 600 19.76 -30.42 -53.14
C MET A 600 19.59 -29.04 -53.77
N VAL A 601 19.39 -29.02 -55.08
CA VAL A 601 19.31 -27.78 -55.88
C VAL A 601 17.99 -27.74 -56.63
N ASP A 602 17.17 -26.72 -56.36
CA ASP A 602 15.99 -26.41 -57.16
C ASP A 602 16.23 -25.10 -57.93
N LEU A 603 16.52 -25.23 -59.22
CA LEU A 603 16.61 -24.12 -60.16
C LEU A 603 15.37 -24.20 -61.05
N ALA A 604 14.31 -23.48 -60.67
CA ALA A 604 13.10 -23.39 -61.46
C ALA A 604 13.40 -22.68 -62.80
N ILE A 605 13.15 -23.36 -63.92
CA ILE A 605 13.57 -22.99 -65.29
C ILE A 605 12.50 -22.16 -66.02
#